data_AF-A0A060X804-F1
#
_entry.id   AF-A0A060X804-F1
#
_cell.length_a   1.000
_cell.length_b   1.000
_cell.length_c   1.000
_cell.angle_alpha   90.00
_cell.angle_beta   90.00
_cell.angle_gamma   90.00
#
_symmetry.space_group_name_H-M   'P 1'
#
loop_
_entity.id
_entity.type
_entity.pdbx_description
1 polymer ?
#
loop_
_entity_poly.entity_id
_entity_poly.type
_entity_poly.pdbx_seq_one_letter_code
_entity_poly.pdbx_strand_id
1 'polypeptide(L)'
;MAYLQRALPGSEPMRKAQSLLEQLKAEASLDVDSEGFSGGFHGNSSFCLAEDEGVEIEVQEGFLSFDADLVADQLTYMDALLFKKVIPHHCLGSIWSQRDKKQNKHSAPTIRATITQFNAVAACVVSTILHRQQIRPLLRARVIKRWIDIAQECRVLKNFSSLRAIVSALQSNPLYRLKRAWSWVPK
;
A
#
# COMPACT_ATOMS: atom_id res chain seq x y z
N MET A 1 -29.11 -23.84 21.23
CA MET A 1 -29.92 -23.46 22.42
C MET A 1 -29.60 -24.25 23.68
N ALA A 2 -29.28 -25.55 23.60
CA ALA A 2 -29.05 -26.38 24.79
C ALA A 2 -27.87 -25.93 25.69
N TYR A 3 -26.79 -25.38 25.12
CA TYR A 3 -25.64 -24.90 25.89
C TYR A 3 -25.98 -23.68 26.75
N LEU A 4 -26.66 -22.67 26.18
CA LEU A 4 -27.01 -21.43 26.88
C LEU A 4 -28.06 -21.64 27.98
N GLN A 5 -29.03 -22.53 27.76
CA GLN A 5 -30.01 -22.92 28.78
C GLN A 5 -29.37 -23.61 30.00
N ARG A 6 -28.27 -24.33 29.79
CA ARG A 6 -27.58 -25.08 30.85
C ARG A 6 -26.53 -24.25 31.60
N ALA A 7 -25.89 -23.31 30.90
CA ALA A 7 -24.78 -22.54 31.46
C ALA A 7 -25.23 -21.27 32.20
N LEU A 8 -26.25 -20.54 31.71
CA LEU A 8 -26.64 -19.22 32.23
C LEU A 8 -28.15 -18.97 32.08
N PRO A 9 -29.00 -19.65 32.86
CA PRO A 9 -30.45 -19.55 32.74
C PRO A 9 -30.94 -18.13 33.09
N GLY A 10 -31.77 -17.55 32.21
CA GLY A 10 -32.38 -16.22 32.44
C GLY A 10 -31.47 -15.02 32.18
N SER A 11 -30.25 -15.24 31.69
CA SER A 11 -29.30 -14.18 31.33
C SER A 11 -29.78 -13.35 30.13
N GLU A 12 -29.35 -12.08 30.06
CA GLU A 12 -29.67 -11.18 28.94
C GLU A 12 -29.27 -11.75 27.56
N PRO A 13 -28.09 -12.41 27.39
CA PRO A 13 -27.72 -13.06 26.13
C PRO A 13 -28.67 -14.19 25.73
N MET A 14 -29.19 -14.95 26.71
CA MET A 14 -30.13 -16.04 26.45
C MET A 14 -31.48 -15.49 25.94
N ARG A 15 -31.98 -14.40 26.54
CA ARG A 15 -33.23 -13.75 26.08
C ARG A 15 -33.07 -13.18 24.67
N LYS A 16 -31.95 -12.52 24.38
CA LYS A 16 -31.63 -12.03 23.03
C LYS A 16 -31.59 -13.17 22.01
N ALA A 17 -30.90 -14.27 22.34
CA ALA A 17 -30.83 -15.44 21.46
C ALA A 17 -32.20 -16.09 21.21
N GLN A 18 -33.10 -16.09 22.21
CA GLN A 18 -34.47 -16.58 22.06
C GLN A 18 -35.30 -15.70 21.12
N SER A 19 -35.25 -14.38 21.33
CA SER A 19 -35.96 -13.41 20.48
C SER A 19 -35.51 -13.46 19.03
N LEU A 20 -34.20 -13.56 18.77
CA LEU A 20 -33.64 -13.73 17.42
C LEU A 20 -34.11 -15.03 16.75
N LEU A 21 -34.19 -16.13 17.50
CA LEU A 21 -34.68 -17.41 16.98
C LEU A 21 -36.17 -17.36 16.64
N GLU A 22 -36.95 -16.60 17.38
CA GLU A 22 -38.38 -16.41 17.12
C GLU A 22 -38.60 -15.53 15.88
N GLN A 23 -37.79 -14.48 15.71
CA GLN A 23 -37.77 -13.66 14.49
C GLN A 23 -37.40 -14.48 13.25
N LEU A 24 -36.34 -15.29 13.31
CA LEU A 24 -35.94 -16.13 12.18
C LEU A 24 -36.97 -17.20 11.82
N LYS A 25 -37.70 -17.73 12.81
CA LYS A 25 -38.80 -18.66 12.56
C LYS A 25 -40.01 -17.96 11.94
N ALA A 26 -40.31 -16.73 12.35
CA ALA A 26 -41.36 -15.93 11.77
C ALA A 26 -41.04 -15.59 10.30
N GLU A 27 -39.80 -15.21 10.00
CA GLU A 27 -39.33 -14.99 8.63
C GLU A 27 -39.40 -16.28 7.79
N ALA A 28 -38.94 -17.41 8.32
CA ALA A 28 -39.02 -18.69 7.61
C ALA A 28 -40.46 -19.19 7.39
N SER A 29 -41.42 -18.77 8.23
CA SER A 29 -42.84 -19.11 8.05
C SER A 29 -43.56 -18.27 6.98
N LEU A 30 -42.99 -17.12 6.61
CA LEU A 30 -43.51 -16.26 5.54
C LEU A 30 -43.01 -16.69 4.14
N ASP A 31 -41.96 -17.51 4.08
CA ASP A 31 -41.34 -17.98 2.83
C ASP A 31 -41.98 -19.27 2.24
N VAL A 32 -43.03 -19.83 2.86
CA VAL A 32 -43.64 -21.11 2.40
C VAL A 32 -44.80 -20.92 1.40
N ASP A 33 -45.34 -19.70 1.22
CA ASP A 33 -46.55 -19.49 0.40
C ASP A 33 -46.30 -18.90 -1.01
N SER A 34 -45.08 -18.97 -1.56
CA SER A 34 -44.83 -18.53 -2.93
C SER A 34 -43.88 -19.44 -3.70
N GLU A 35 -44.35 -20.63 -4.07
CA GLU A 35 -43.77 -21.38 -5.19
C GLU A 35 -44.03 -20.62 -6.51
N GLY A 36 -42.98 -20.05 -7.10
CA GLY A 36 -43.05 -19.52 -8.46
C GLY A 36 -41.91 -18.62 -8.88
N PHE A 37 -40.89 -19.21 -9.51
CA PHE A 37 -39.98 -18.60 -10.50
C PHE A 37 -38.60 -18.04 -10.02
N SER A 38 -37.57 -18.76 -10.48
CA SER A 38 -36.14 -18.45 -10.64
C SER A 38 -35.67 -16.98 -10.54
N GLY A 39 -34.65 -16.71 -9.71
CA GLY A 39 -33.70 -15.62 -9.97
C GLY A 39 -33.02 -14.96 -8.75
N GLY A 40 -31.81 -15.41 -8.41
CA GLY A 40 -30.70 -14.53 -7.99
C GLY A 40 -30.76 -13.83 -6.62
N PHE A 41 -30.08 -14.43 -5.63
CA PHE A 41 -29.62 -13.83 -4.37
C PHE A 41 -29.12 -12.38 -4.52
N HIS A 42 -29.78 -11.43 -3.86
CA HIS A 42 -29.21 -10.14 -3.46
C HIS A 42 -29.19 -10.06 -1.93
N GLY A 43 -28.15 -10.64 -1.35
CA GLY A 43 -27.83 -10.45 0.07
C GLY A 43 -27.16 -9.09 0.27
N ASN A 44 -27.96 -8.07 0.60
CA ASN A 44 -27.45 -6.83 1.21
C ASN A 44 -27.03 -7.14 2.65
N SER A 45 -25.78 -7.58 2.84
CA SER A 45 -25.13 -7.48 4.15
C SER A 45 -24.59 -6.06 4.31
N SER A 46 -25.42 -5.19 4.88
CA SER A 46 -25.06 -3.82 5.27
C SER A 46 -24.67 -3.75 6.75
N PHE A 47 -23.81 -4.66 7.19
CA PHE A 47 -23.30 -4.69 8.55
C PHE A 47 -21.79 -4.95 8.50
N CYS A 48 -21.00 -4.03 9.07
CA CYS A 48 -19.52 -4.01 9.17
C CYS A 48 -18.69 -3.16 8.18
N LEU A 49 -19.24 -2.13 7.52
CA LEU A 49 -18.44 -1.21 6.66
C LEU A 49 -17.79 -0.03 7.42
N ALA A 50 -18.25 0.30 8.62
CA ALA A 50 -17.84 1.54 9.30
C ALA A 50 -16.48 1.44 10.01
N GLU A 51 -16.09 0.25 10.46
CA GLU A 51 -14.83 0.05 11.20
C GLU A 51 -13.62 -0.05 10.25
N ASP A 52 -13.83 -0.50 9.01
CA ASP A 52 -12.79 -0.62 7.98
C ASP A 52 -12.49 0.74 7.32
N GLU A 53 -13.51 1.56 7.07
CA GLU A 53 -13.37 2.91 6.48
C GLU A 53 -12.55 3.86 7.39
N GLY A 54 -12.67 3.77 8.72
CA GLY A 54 -11.93 4.62 9.66
C GLY A 54 -10.41 4.34 9.70
N VAL A 55 -10.01 3.08 9.50
CA VAL A 55 -8.61 2.62 9.57
C VAL A 55 -7.91 2.69 8.21
N GLU A 56 -8.66 2.78 7.10
CA GLU A 56 -8.12 3.09 5.76
C GLU A 56 -7.67 4.56 5.62
N ILE A 57 -8.28 5.47 6.38
CA ILE A 57 -7.99 6.91 6.35
C ILE A 57 -6.65 7.23 7.04
N GLU A 58 -6.35 6.63 8.20
CA GLU A 58 -5.20 7.00 9.04
C GLU A 58 -3.81 6.79 8.42
N VAL A 59 -3.60 5.74 7.61
CA VAL A 59 -2.26 5.41 7.08
C VAL A 59 -1.97 6.11 5.75
N GLN A 60 -3.02 6.57 5.06
CA GLN A 60 -2.95 7.12 3.71
C GLN A 60 -2.86 8.65 3.69
N GLU A 61 -3.38 9.32 4.74
CA GLU A 61 -3.19 10.75 4.94
C GLU A 61 -1.72 11.12 5.22
N GLY A 62 -0.91 10.21 5.79
CA GLY A 62 0.51 10.48 6.06
C GLY A 62 1.33 10.81 4.81
N PHE A 63 1.38 9.91 3.81
CA PHE A 63 2.16 10.17 2.59
C PHE A 63 1.51 11.21 1.67
N LEU A 64 0.17 11.19 1.56
CA LEU A 64 -0.55 12.08 0.66
C LEU A 64 -0.68 13.52 1.20
N SER A 65 -0.41 13.76 2.49
CA SER A 65 -0.41 15.10 3.08
C SER A 65 0.79 15.96 2.69
N PHE A 66 1.92 15.35 2.30
CA PHE A 66 3.09 16.12 1.87
C PHE A 66 3.02 16.50 0.40
N ASP A 67 3.21 17.78 0.10
CA ASP A 67 3.30 18.24 -1.28
C ASP A 67 4.46 17.57 -2.05
N ALA A 68 4.27 17.36 -3.35
CA ALA A 68 5.20 16.59 -4.17
C ALA A 68 6.58 17.27 -4.29
N ASP A 69 6.60 18.59 -4.34
CA ASP A 69 7.78 19.45 -4.35
C ASP A 69 8.57 19.32 -3.05
N LEU A 70 7.91 19.37 -1.89
CA LEU A 70 8.54 19.18 -0.58
C LEU A 70 9.23 17.82 -0.48
N VAL A 71 8.57 16.74 -0.94
CA VAL A 71 9.19 15.41 -0.96
C VAL A 71 10.38 15.38 -1.92
N ALA A 72 10.25 15.97 -3.11
CA ALA A 72 11.34 16.03 -4.09
C ALA A 72 12.53 16.85 -3.58
N ASP A 73 12.31 17.94 -2.86
CA ASP A 73 13.34 18.75 -2.22
C ASP A 73 14.10 17.95 -1.17
N GLN A 74 13.40 17.20 -0.31
CA GLN A 74 14.05 16.36 0.70
C GLN A 74 14.87 15.22 0.06
N LEU A 75 14.32 14.54 -0.95
CA LEU A 75 15.05 13.53 -1.70
C LEU A 75 16.31 14.12 -2.35
N THR A 76 16.18 15.31 -2.93
CA THR A 76 17.29 16.03 -3.58
C THR A 76 18.34 16.47 -2.59
N TYR A 77 17.96 16.96 -1.41
CA TYR A 77 18.88 17.30 -0.35
C TYR A 77 19.69 16.07 0.10
N MET A 78 19.03 14.94 0.36
CA MET A 78 19.69 13.69 0.75
C MET A 78 20.65 13.17 -0.33
N ASP A 79 20.19 13.11 -1.58
CA ASP A 79 21.01 12.68 -2.72
C ASP A 79 22.22 13.61 -2.92
N ALA A 80 22.02 14.93 -2.85
CA ALA A 80 23.08 15.91 -3.01
C ALA A 80 24.15 15.81 -1.91
N LEU A 81 23.76 15.55 -0.66
CA LEU A 81 24.71 15.34 0.44
C LEU A 81 25.60 14.11 0.22
N LEU A 82 25.05 13.03 -0.33
CA LEU A 82 25.82 11.83 -0.65
C LEU A 82 26.69 12.06 -1.89
N PHE A 83 26.14 12.67 -2.94
CA PHE A 83 26.84 12.91 -4.19
C PHE A 83 28.04 13.84 -4.00
N LYS A 84 27.93 14.89 -3.17
CA LYS A 84 29.07 15.76 -2.81
C LYS A 84 30.21 15.02 -2.12
N LYS A 85 29.93 13.90 -1.46
CA LYS A 85 30.93 13.05 -0.79
C LYS A 85 31.49 11.96 -1.70
N VAL A 86 30.99 11.82 -2.92
CA VAL A 86 31.49 10.81 -3.86
C VAL A 86 32.94 11.08 -4.18
N ILE A 87 33.76 10.06 -4.00
CA ILE A 87 35.14 10.07 -4.45
C ILE A 87 35.18 9.44 -5.85
N PRO A 88 35.48 10.19 -6.93
CA PRO A 88 35.34 9.69 -8.30
C PRO A 88 36.18 8.46 -8.61
N HIS A 89 37.35 8.30 -7.99
CA HIS A 89 38.20 7.13 -8.22
C HIS A 89 37.50 5.82 -7.81
N HIS A 90 36.59 5.84 -6.82
CA HIS A 90 35.82 4.66 -6.43
C HIS A 90 34.90 4.14 -7.56
N CYS A 91 34.56 4.98 -8.55
CA CYS A 91 33.75 4.61 -9.71
C CYS A 91 34.56 3.87 -10.79
N LEU A 92 35.89 3.82 -10.70
CA LEU A 92 36.70 3.14 -11.69
C LEU A 92 36.31 1.67 -11.78
N GLY A 93 36.14 1.16 -13.00
CA GLY A 93 35.71 -0.23 -13.23
C GLY A 93 36.65 -1.25 -12.56
N SER A 94 37.96 -0.98 -12.51
CA SER A 94 38.95 -1.81 -11.83
C SER A 94 38.75 -1.89 -10.31
N ILE A 95 38.12 -0.88 -9.70
CA ILE A 95 37.81 -0.83 -8.27
C ILE A 95 36.40 -1.36 -8.01
N TRP A 96 35.40 -0.79 -8.70
CA TRP A 96 33.99 -1.12 -8.50
C TRP A 96 33.64 -2.57 -8.85
N SER A 97 34.32 -3.17 -9.85
CA SER A 97 34.10 -4.58 -10.20
C SER A 97 34.54 -5.55 -9.10
N GLN A 98 35.41 -5.12 -8.18
CA GLN A 98 35.93 -5.99 -7.12
C GLN A 98 35.12 -5.92 -5.82
N ARG A 99 34.04 -5.12 -5.78
CA ARG A 99 33.25 -4.84 -4.57
C ARG A 99 32.66 -6.09 -3.91
N ASP A 100 32.39 -7.14 -4.68
CA ASP A 100 31.74 -8.37 -4.20
C ASP A 100 32.75 -9.40 -3.65
N LYS A 101 34.07 -9.12 -3.76
CA LYS A 101 35.13 -9.97 -3.19
C LYS A 101 35.18 -9.78 -1.67
N LYS A 102 35.35 -10.87 -0.91
CA LYS A 102 35.34 -10.88 0.58
C LYS A 102 36.32 -9.87 1.20
N GLN A 103 37.51 -9.72 0.62
CA GLN A 103 38.54 -8.76 1.07
C GLN A 103 38.20 -7.29 0.80
N ASN A 104 37.26 -7.02 -0.11
CA ASN A 104 36.91 -5.67 -0.59
C ASN A 104 35.50 -5.26 -0.18
N LYS A 105 34.94 -5.86 0.88
CA LYS A 105 33.58 -5.57 1.35
C LYS A 105 33.37 -4.09 1.69
N HIS A 106 34.44 -3.41 2.11
CA HIS A 106 34.46 -1.98 2.43
C HIS A 106 34.98 -1.09 1.29
N SER A 107 35.21 -1.65 0.10
CA SER A 107 35.62 -0.87 -1.08
C SER A 107 34.48 0.04 -1.58
N ALA A 108 34.87 1.21 -2.09
CA ALA A 108 33.97 2.22 -2.65
C ALA A 108 32.80 2.64 -1.71
N PRO A 109 33.08 3.00 -0.44
CA PRO A 109 32.04 3.25 0.57
C PRO A 109 31.09 4.39 0.17
N THR A 110 31.59 5.43 -0.49
CA THR A 110 30.79 6.58 -0.93
C THR A 110 29.82 6.23 -2.07
N ILE A 111 30.25 5.32 -2.96
CA ILE A 111 29.41 4.82 -4.06
C ILE A 111 28.33 3.89 -3.51
N ARG A 112 28.71 3.00 -2.59
CA ARG A 112 27.77 2.14 -1.86
C ARG A 112 26.70 2.97 -1.16
N ALA A 113 27.07 4.04 -0.46
CA ALA A 113 26.12 4.92 0.21
C ALA A 113 25.11 5.55 -0.78
N THR A 114 25.59 6.03 -1.94
CA THR A 114 24.72 6.61 -2.98
C THR A 114 23.76 5.55 -3.55
N ILE A 115 24.23 4.33 -3.80
CA ILE A 115 23.40 3.22 -4.27
C ILE A 115 22.39 2.77 -3.21
N THR A 116 22.79 2.75 -1.94
CA THR A 116 21.88 2.44 -0.83
C THR A 116 20.73 3.45 -0.76
N GLN A 117 21.01 4.74 -0.93
CA GLN A 117 19.97 5.78 -1.01
C GLN A 117 19.04 5.56 -2.20
N PHE A 118 19.59 5.33 -3.39
CA PHE A 118 18.81 5.01 -4.59
C PHE A 118 17.86 3.81 -4.36
N ASN A 119 18.38 2.74 -3.79
CA ASN A 119 17.61 1.54 -3.49
C ASN A 119 16.56 1.79 -2.39
N ALA A 120 16.86 2.62 -1.39
CA ALA A 120 15.91 3.01 -0.36
C ALA A 120 14.73 3.79 -0.95
N VAL A 121 14.98 4.72 -1.88
CA VAL A 121 13.92 5.44 -2.60
C VAL A 121 13.06 4.47 -3.41
N ALA A 122 13.69 3.58 -4.20
CA ALA A 122 12.95 2.60 -5.00
C ALA A 122 12.11 1.65 -4.12
N ALA A 123 12.67 1.17 -3.01
CA ALA A 123 11.95 0.33 -2.04
C ALA A 123 10.81 1.09 -1.35
N CYS A 124 11.00 2.38 -1.04
CA CYS A 124 9.95 3.23 -0.47
C CYS A 124 8.77 3.36 -1.43
N VAL A 125 9.01 3.58 -2.73
CA VAL A 125 7.96 3.62 -3.76
C VAL A 125 7.17 2.31 -3.80
N VAL A 126 7.86 1.17 -3.85
CA VAL A 126 7.20 -0.14 -3.86
C VAL A 126 6.42 -0.37 -2.58
N SER A 127 7.02 -0.10 -1.42
CA SER A 127 6.42 -0.32 -0.11
C SER A 127 5.18 0.55 0.10
N THR A 128 5.23 1.83 -0.26
CA THR A 128 4.09 2.76 -0.11
C THR A 128 2.91 2.39 -1.01
N ILE A 129 3.16 1.92 -2.24
CA ILE A 129 2.09 1.50 -3.17
C ILE A 129 1.49 0.14 -2.78
N LEU A 130 2.29 -0.75 -2.18
CA LEU A 130 1.86 -2.11 -1.80
C LEU A 130 1.51 -2.25 -0.31
N HIS A 131 1.57 -1.18 0.47
CA HIS A 131 1.58 -1.21 1.93
C HIS A 131 0.43 -2.04 2.54
N ARG A 132 -0.77 -2.00 1.95
CA ARG A 132 -1.90 -2.86 2.33
C ARG A 132 -2.39 -3.70 1.15
N GLN A 133 -2.60 -4.98 1.42
CA GLN A 133 -3.07 -5.96 0.43
C GLN A 133 -4.48 -5.65 -0.10
N GLN A 134 -5.35 -5.07 0.74
CA GLN A 134 -6.77 -4.83 0.40
C GLN A 134 -7.11 -3.38 -0.01
N ILE A 135 -6.12 -2.49 -0.23
CA ILE A 135 -6.41 -1.12 -0.66
C ILE A 135 -7.22 -1.09 -1.95
N ARG A 136 -8.30 -0.29 -1.93
CA ARG A 136 -9.12 0.06 -3.10
C ARG A 136 -8.25 0.53 -4.27
N PRO A 137 -8.45 0.02 -5.50
CA PRO A 137 -7.62 0.37 -6.66
C PRO A 137 -7.49 1.88 -6.92
N LEU A 138 -8.57 2.65 -6.69
CA LEU A 138 -8.58 4.11 -6.84
C LEU A 138 -7.60 4.80 -5.88
N LEU A 139 -7.56 4.37 -4.62
CA LEU A 139 -6.67 4.96 -3.62
C LEU A 139 -5.21 4.64 -3.95
N ARG A 140 -4.93 3.40 -4.36
CA ARG A 140 -3.61 3.01 -4.86
C ARG A 140 -3.17 3.87 -6.05
N ALA A 141 -4.10 4.20 -6.95
CA ALA A 141 -3.82 5.08 -8.09
C ALA A 141 -3.44 6.50 -7.67
N ARG A 142 -4.03 7.03 -6.58
CA ARG A 142 -3.62 8.33 -6.00
C ARG A 142 -2.18 8.30 -5.51
N VAL A 143 -1.76 7.22 -4.86
CA VAL A 143 -0.36 7.04 -4.41
C VAL A 143 0.60 6.95 -5.60
N ILE A 144 0.24 6.17 -6.62
CA ILE A 144 1.02 6.08 -7.88
C ILE A 144 1.14 7.47 -8.51
N LYS A 145 0.03 8.21 -8.62
CA LYS A 145 0.02 9.56 -9.18
C LYS A 145 0.92 10.51 -8.37
N ARG A 146 0.86 10.47 -7.04
CA ARG A 146 1.74 11.28 -6.19
C ARG A 146 3.22 10.97 -6.44
N TRP A 147 3.61 9.70 -6.61
CA TRP A 147 4.99 9.36 -6.99
C TRP A 147 5.37 9.84 -8.39
N ILE A 148 4.45 9.85 -9.35
CA ILE A 148 4.67 10.44 -10.68
C ILE A 148 4.91 11.95 -10.56
N ASP A 149 4.14 12.65 -9.71
CA ASP A 149 4.31 14.07 -9.46
C ASP A 149 5.66 14.36 -8.79
N ILE A 150 6.05 13.59 -7.76
CA ILE A 150 7.37 13.69 -7.11
C ILE A 150 8.50 13.43 -8.12
N ALA A 151 8.34 12.48 -9.03
CA ALA A 151 9.31 12.22 -10.10
C ALA A 151 9.44 13.42 -11.05
N GLN A 152 8.33 14.06 -11.39
CA GLN A 152 8.33 15.27 -12.21
C GLN A 152 9.04 16.43 -11.49
N GLU A 153 8.81 16.62 -10.19
CA GLU A 153 9.52 17.62 -9.39
C GLU A 153 11.03 17.31 -9.28
N CYS A 154 11.40 16.04 -9.07
CA CYS A 154 12.80 15.60 -9.13
C CYS A 154 13.45 15.98 -10.48
N ARG A 155 12.70 15.90 -11.59
CA ARG A 155 13.19 16.30 -12.91
C ARG A 155 13.42 17.82 -12.99
N VAL A 156 12.50 18.63 -12.46
CA VAL A 156 12.65 20.10 -12.40
C VAL A 156 13.89 20.49 -11.61
N LEU A 157 14.11 19.83 -10.47
CA LEU A 157 15.29 19.99 -9.60
C LEU A 157 16.58 19.39 -10.18
N LYS A 158 16.50 18.72 -11.34
CA LYS A 158 17.61 17.98 -11.97
C LYS A 158 18.20 16.87 -11.08
N ASN A 159 17.42 16.35 -10.14
CA ASN A 159 17.75 15.14 -9.39
C ASN A 159 17.41 13.88 -10.21
N PHE A 160 18.33 13.53 -11.11
CA PHE A 160 18.18 12.35 -11.96
C PHE A 160 18.33 11.03 -11.21
N SER A 161 18.94 11.03 -10.01
CA SER A 161 19.09 9.82 -9.17
C SER A 161 17.73 9.35 -8.67
N SER A 162 17.04 10.20 -7.88
CA SER A 162 15.71 9.87 -7.35
C SER A 162 14.65 9.75 -8.44
N LEU A 163 14.71 10.58 -9.50
CA LEU A 163 13.83 10.41 -10.67
C LEU A 163 13.94 8.99 -11.24
N ARG A 164 15.16 8.49 -11.47
CA ARG A 164 15.37 7.14 -12.00
C ARG A 164 14.97 6.07 -11.00
N ALA A 165 15.22 6.26 -9.71
CA ALA A 165 14.78 5.33 -8.68
C ALA A 165 13.26 5.15 -8.69
N ILE A 166 12.51 6.26 -8.73
CA ILE A 166 11.03 6.24 -8.75
C ILE A 166 10.52 5.58 -10.04
N VAL A 167 11.04 5.98 -11.20
CA VAL A 167 10.61 5.41 -12.50
C VAL A 167 10.91 3.91 -12.55
N SER A 168 12.10 3.48 -12.14
CA SER A 168 12.48 2.06 -12.10
C SER A 168 11.61 1.26 -11.14
N ALA A 169 11.24 1.82 -9.98
CA ALA A 169 10.32 1.17 -9.06
C ALA A 169 8.92 1.01 -9.68
N LEU A 170 8.35 2.07 -10.26
CA LEU A 170 7.04 2.04 -10.93
C LEU A 170 6.99 1.06 -12.11
N GLN A 171 8.10 0.91 -12.85
CA GLN A 171 8.25 -0.03 -13.96
C GLN A 171 8.60 -1.46 -13.52
N SER A 172 8.92 -1.68 -12.24
CA SER A 172 9.23 -3.01 -11.74
C SER A 172 8.00 -3.93 -11.75
N ASN A 173 8.23 -5.22 -11.95
CA ASN A 173 7.17 -6.26 -11.98
C ASN A 173 6.10 -6.15 -10.89
N PRO A 174 6.41 -5.90 -9.60
CA PRO A 174 5.39 -5.80 -8.56
C PRO A 174 4.38 -4.68 -8.78
N LEU A 175 4.78 -3.56 -9.39
CA LEU A 175 3.91 -2.42 -9.64
C LEU A 175 3.34 -2.43 -11.05
N TYR A 176 4.13 -2.75 -12.07
CA TYR A 176 3.73 -2.77 -13.48
C TYR A 176 2.52 -3.70 -13.76
N ARG A 177 2.39 -4.79 -12.99
CA ARG A 177 1.30 -5.76 -13.13
C ARG A 177 -0.05 -5.29 -12.55
N LEU A 178 -0.10 -4.18 -11.82
CA LEU A 178 -1.30 -3.69 -11.13
C LEU A 178 -2.29 -3.01 -12.09
N LYS A 179 -2.73 -3.71 -13.14
CA LYS A 179 -3.51 -3.11 -14.26
C LYS A 179 -4.75 -2.35 -13.80
N ARG A 180 -5.45 -2.87 -12.79
CA ARG A 180 -6.62 -2.22 -12.19
C ARG A 180 -6.28 -0.90 -11.50
N ALA A 181 -5.12 -0.74 -10.87
CA ALA A 181 -4.74 0.53 -10.26
C ALA A 181 -4.31 1.54 -11.33
N TRP A 182 -3.51 1.09 -12.31
CA TRP A 182 -3.06 1.92 -13.43
C TRP A 182 -4.21 2.49 -14.27
N SER A 183 -5.33 1.77 -14.41
CA SER A 183 -6.50 2.27 -15.15
C SER A 183 -7.18 3.47 -14.48
N TRP A 184 -6.97 3.69 -13.18
CA TRP A 184 -7.49 4.85 -12.44
C TRP A 184 -6.51 6.03 -12.38
N VAL A 185 -5.29 5.87 -12.89
CA VAL A 185 -4.31 6.97 -12.94
C VAL A 185 -4.70 7.89 -14.09
N PRO A 186 -4.85 9.21 -13.85
CA PRO A 186 -5.12 10.18 -14.92
C PRO A 186 -4.04 10.15 -15.99
N LYS A 187 -4.45 10.28 -17.26
CA LYS A 187 -3.55 10.33 -18.42
C LYS A 187 -2.92 11.71 -18.57
#